data_AF-A0A644YJ18-F1
#
_entry.id   AF-A0A644YJ18-F1
#
_cell.length_a   1.000
_cell.length_b   1.000
_cell.length_c   1.000
_cell.angle_alpha   90.00
_cell.angle_beta   90.00
_cell.angle_gamma   90.00
#
_symmetry.space_group_name_H-M   'P 1'
#
loop_
_entity.id
_entity.type
_entity.pdbx_description
1 polymer ?
#
loop_
_entity_poly.entity_id
_entity_poly.type
_entity_poly.pdbx_seq_one_letter_code
_entity_poly.pdbx_strand_id
1 'polypeptide(L)'
;MFALLGKQSSHIISALESAYYFSRKTEIEHELESIALALQNIDINKGVKDLRSSSLQLLKNKIANQYGTGERRKFTIADLKFKSEEFLKEYPVVLSTTYSAKGCISKDMVFDYVIMDEASQVDIKTGALALSCAINAVIVGDDKQLPNVVSREEALALNAIRATYEVDDRYNAVTHSFLQSCTEVFQHAPVILLREHYRCHPKIIEFCNQRFYDGELVAMTTDNSEDEVLQVVRTVEGNHARSHFNQREIDVIIQEVLPECSDAENIGIITPYRSQAEAINEALGKDIASTVHKYQGRECDTIIMSMVDNSPTEFSDDANLLNVAISRAKTRLCIVTNGNEMSQDSNIGQLISYIQYNNFEVKASKLHSVFDLLYKQYTAERFAYEATHSAVSEHLSENLVYDLLSKAIAKLGLYNTNVLCHYPLSRLIADWSLLDDKEKAFAESPFSHVDFLIYNSLTKKPLHAIEVDGWHFHKGCDSQQSRDALKDRIFSKLGLRLLRISTTDTVNEETMMKLISEESLMYKK
;
A
#
# COMPACT_ATOMS: atom_id res chain seq x y z
N MET A 1 2.63 20.14 53.67
CA MET A 1 3.06 18.78 53.30
C MET A 1 4.13 18.76 52.19
N PHE A 2 4.16 19.73 51.25
CA PHE A 2 5.18 19.80 50.19
C PHE A 2 6.53 20.45 50.55
N ALA A 3 6.67 21.07 51.73
CA ALA A 3 7.93 21.70 52.15
C ALA A 3 9.01 20.70 52.64
N LEU A 4 8.66 19.41 52.82
CA LEU A 4 9.58 18.34 53.20
C LEU A 4 10.25 17.64 51.99
N LEU A 5 9.81 17.96 50.77
CA LEU A 5 10.27 17.33 49.52
C LEU A 5 11.38 18.14 48.81
N GLY A 6 12.22 18.82 49.59
CA GLY A 6 13.38 19.54 49.06
C GLY A 6 14.41 18.58 48.46
N LYS A 7 14.68 18.68 47.16
CA LYS A 7 15.75 17.99 46.40
C LYS A 7 15.73 16.45 46.32
N GLN A 8 14.77 15.75 46.96
CA GLN A 8 14.65 14.27 46.91
C GLN A 8 13.34 13.75 46.28
N SER A 9 12.53 14.63 45.68
CA SER A 9 11.26 14.25 45.06
C SER A 9 11.40 13.18 43.98
N SER A 10 12.45 13.22 43.16
CA SER A 10 12.71 12.20 42.13
C SER A 10 12.98 10.82 42.71
N HIS A 11 13.71 10.73 43.83
CA HIS A 11 14.01 9.47 44.51
C HIS A 11 12.76 8.86 45.14
N ILE A 12 11.89 9.69 45.71
CA ILE A 12 10.63 9.24 46.31
C ILE A 12 9.65 8.80 45.23
N ILE A 13 9.55 9.54 44.12
CA ILE A 13 8.75 9.15 42.96
C ILE A 13 9.23 7.81 42.41
N SER A 14 10.53 7.65 42.16
CA SER A 14 11.10 6.40 41.66
C SER A 14 10.89 5.22 42.64
N ALA A 15 10.99 5.45 43.95
CA ALA A 15 10.72 4.43 44.96
C ALA A 15 9.24 4.03 45.01
N LEU A 16 8.32 4.99 44.88
CA LEU A 16 6.88 4.73 44.82
C LEU A 16 6.48 4.04 43.50
N GLU A 17 7.05 4.45 42.37
CA GLU A 17 6.88 3.78 41.07
C GLU A 17 7.36 2.33 41.15
N SER A 18 8.56 2.09 41.69
CA SER A 18 9.11 0.74 41.85
C SER A 18 8.23 -0.12 42.76
N ALA A 19 7.75 0.43 43.88
CA ALA A 19 6.83 -0.27 44.78
C ALA A 19 5.47 -0.56 44.12
N TYR A 20 4.93 0.38 43.34
CA TYR A 20 3.71 0.21 42.58
C TYR A 20 3.86 -0.90 41.52
N TYR A 21 4.90 -0.85 40.70
CA TYR A 21 5.14 -1.87 39.67
C TYR A 21 5.36 -3.25 40.28
N PHE A 22 6.07 -3.35 41.40
CA PHE A 22 6.23 -4.61 42.13
C PHE A 22 4.87 -5.13 42.62
N SER A 23 4.09 -4.30 43.31
CA SER A 23 2.77 -4.70 43.82
C SER A 23 1.80 -5.08 42.70
N ARG A 24 1.76 -4.30 41.62
CA ARG A 24 0.89 -4.56 40.46
C ARG A 24 1.28 -5.83 39.73
N LYS A 25 2.59 -6.09 39.60
CA LYS A 25 3.10 -7.35 39.06
C LYS A 25 2.63 -8.54 39.91
N THR A 26 2.80 -8.48 41.23
CA THR A 26 2.38 -9.57 42.12
C THR A 26 0.87 -9.82 42.08
N GLU A 27 0.05 -8.76 42.02
CA GLU A 27 -1.40 -8.87 41.86
C GLU A 27 -1.77 -9.59 40.55
N ILE A 28 -1.16 -9.18 39.43
CA ILE A 28 -1.37 -9.81 38.11
C ILE A 28 -0.90 -11.27 38.13
N GLU A 29 0.24 -11.58 38.74
CA GLU A 29 0.74 -12.95 38.86
C GLU A 29 -0.22 -13.85 39.65
N HIS A 30 -0.81 -13.33 40.73
CA HIS A 30 -1.80 -14.07 41.53
C HIS A 30 -3.13 -14.26 40.78
N GLU A 31 -3.63 -13.23 40.09
CA GLU A 31 -4.81 -13.36 39.22
C GLU A 31 -4.57 -14.41 38.13
N LEU A 32 -3.38 -14.38 37.50
CA LEU A 32 -2.98 -15.33 36.47
C LEU A 32 -2.94 -16.76 37.00
N GLU A 33 -2.40 -16.98 38.22
CA GLU A 33 -2.38 -18.30 38.85
C GLU A 33 -3.80 -18.83 39.14
N SER A 34 -4.68 -17.97 39.67
CA SER A 34 -6.08 -18.33 39.92
C SER A 34 -6.82 -18.70 38.63
N ILE A 35 -6.64 -17.92 37.56
CA ILE A 35 -7.24 -18.20 36.25
C ILE A 35 -6.66 -19.48 35.65
N ALA A 36 -5.35 -19.69 35.73
CA ALA A 36 -4.70 -20.89 35.24
C ALA A 36 -5.23 -22.16 35.93
N LEU A 37 -5.43 -22.12 37.25
CA LEU A 37 -6.04 -23.22 38.01
C LEU A 37 -7.49 -23.48 37.58
N ALA A 38 -8.28 -22.42 37.34
CA ALA A 38 -9.65 -22.57 36.84
C ALA A 38 -9.66 -23.22 35.44
N LEU A 39 -8.77 -22.78 34.55
CA LEU A 39 -8.63 -23.32 33.19
C LEU A 39 -8.13 -24.76 33.16
N GLN A 40 -7.24 -25.17 34.07
CA GLN A 40 -6.79 -26.57 34.16
C GLN A 40 -7.93 -27.55 34.46
N ASN A 41 -8.99 -27.08 35.15
CA ASN A 41 -10.16 -27.90 35.46
C ASN A 41 -11.18 -27.95 34.30
N ILE A 42 -10.97 -27.16 33.25
CA ILE A 42 -11.86 -27.09 32.09
C ILE A 42 -11.10 -27.59 30.86
N ASP A 43 -11.48 -28.75 30.34
CA ASP A 43 -10.97 -29.21 29.04
C ASP A 43 -11.71 -28.46 27.92
N ILE A 44 -11.35 -27.19 27.69
CA ILE A 44 -11.96 -26.32 26.68
C ILE A 44 -11.83 -26.95 25.29
N ASN A 45 -10.66 -27.52 24.98
CA ASN A 45 -10.41 -28.15 23.68
C ASN A 45 -11.37 -29.31 23.44
N LYS A 46 -11.57 -30.18 24.43
CA LYS A 46 -12.56 -31.24 24.36
C LYS A 46 -13.99 -30.68 24.31
N GLY A 47 -14.32 -29.70 25.15
CA GLY A 47 -15.65 -29.07 25.15
C GLY A 47 -16.05 -28.47 23.80
N VAL A 48 -15.15 -27.70 23.19
CA VAL A 48 -15.34 -27.12 21.84
C VAL A 48 -15.41 -28.22 20.79
N LYS A 49 -14.55 -29.23 20.87
CA LYS A 49 -14.56 -30.37 19.94
C LYS A 49 -15.87 -31.16 20.04
N ASP A 50 -16.34 -31.43 21.25
CA ASP A 50 -17.58 -32.14 21.54
C ASP A 50 -18.78 -31.32 21.02
N LEU A 51 -18.87 -30.04 21.37
CA LEU A 51 -19.91 -29.13 20.87
C LEU A 51 -19.95 -29.09 19.34
N ARG A 52 -18.79 -28.91 18.68
CA ARG A 52 -18.69 -28.89 17.22
C ARG A 52 -19.11 -30.22 16.61
N SER A 53 -18.61 -31.33 17.16
CA SER A 53 -18.90 -32.67 16.63
C SER A 53 -20.38 -33.04 16.78
N SER A 54 -20.97 -32.79 17.95
CA SER A 54 -22.39 -33.03 18.22
C SER A 54 -23.28 -32.13 17.36
N SER A 55 -22.95 -30.83 17.23
CA SER A 55 -23.72 -29.91 16.39
C SER A 55 -23.66 -30.29 14.92
N LEU A 56 -22.48 -30.64 14.41
CA LEU A 56 -22.30 -31.08 13.02
C LEU A 56 -23.00 -32.42 12.78
N GLN A 57 -22.99 -33.34 13.74
CA GLN A 57 -23.71 -34.61 13.65
C GLN A 57 -25.22 -34.40 13.59
N LEU A 58 -25.77 -33.49 14.40
CA LEU A 58 -27.18 -33.11 14.34
C LEU A 58 -27.55 -32.52 12.97
N LEU A 59 -26.72 -31.60 12.45
CA LEU A 59 -26.92 -31.03 11.11
C LEU A 59 -26.88 -32.11 10.03
N LYS A 60 -25.86 -32.98 10.04
CA LYS A 60 -25.72 -34.09 9.09
C LYS A 60 -26.90 -35.05 9.16
N ASN A 61 -27.40 -35.36 10.36
CA ASN A 61 -28.58 -36.21 10.54
C ASN A 61 -29.84 -35.55 9.94
N LYS A 62 -30.05 -34.25 10.16
CA LYS A 62 -31.16 -33.51 9.54
C LYS A 62 -31.07 -33.52 8.01
N ILE A 63 -29.89 -33.22 7.46
CA ILE A 63 -29.65 -33.26 6.01
C ILE A 63 -29.87 -34.69 5.46
N ALA A 64 -29.37 -35.72 6.13
CA ALA A 64 -29.54 -37.11 5.70
C ALA A 64 -31.01 -37.54 5.71
N ASN A 65 -31.79 -37.17 6.73
CA ASN A 65 -33.22 -37.46 6.78
C ASN A 65 -34.02 -36.73 5.68
N GLN A 66 -33.58 -35.53 5.29
CA GLN A 66 -34.25 -34.74 4.27
C GLN A 66 -33.88 -35.16 2.84
N TYR A 67 -32.63 -35.58 2.60
CA TYR A 67 -32.09 -35.78 1.24
C TYR A 67 -31.49 -37.17 0.98
N GLY A 68 -31.57 -38.13 1.92
CA GLY A 68 -30.82 -39.38 1.87
C GLY A 68 -31.35 -40.50 0.96
N THR A 69 -32.57 -40.38 0.41
CA THR A 69 -33.24 -41.53 -0.23
C THR A 69 -33.83 -41.26 -1.63
N GLY A 70 -33.50 -40.15 -2.31
CA GLY A 70 -34.06 -39.85 -3.63
C GLY A 70 -33.24 -38.87 -4.48
N GLU A 71 -33.59 -38.76 -5.77
CA GLU A 71 -33.04 -37.72 -6.65
C GLU A 71 -33.47 -36.33 -6.18
N ARG A 72 -32.49 -35.43 -6.04
CA ARG A 72 -32.71 -34.03 -5.69
C ARG A 72 -33.56 -33.34 -6.75
N ARG A 73 -34.50 -32.49 -6.31
CA ARG A 73 -35.34 -31.74 -7.24
C ARG A 73 -34.53 -30.61 -7.86
N LYS A 74 -34.50 -30.56 -9.19
CA LYS A 74 -33.86 -29.49 -9.95
C LYS A 74 -34.88 -28.43 -10.35
N PHE A 75 -34.43 -27.18 -10.35
CA PHE A 75 -35.25 -26.02 -10.69
C PHE A 75 -34.55 -25.22 -11.79
N THR A 76 -35.34 -24.68 -12.72
CA THR A 76 -34.87 -23.71 -13.71
C THR A 76 -34.95 -22.29 -13.14
N ILE A 77 -34.28 -21.32 -13.77
CA ILE A 77 -34.34 -19.90 -13.36
C ILE A 77 -35.78 -19.39 -13.26
N ALA A 78 -36.67 -19.84 -14.16
CA ALA A 78 -38.09 -19.47 -14.12
C ALA A 78 -38.79 -20.05 -12.88
N ASP A 79 -38.47 -21.29 -12.50
CA ASP A 79 -39.08 -21.95 -11.34
C ASP A 79 -38.77 -21.24 -10.01
N LEU A 80 -37.66 -20.50 -9.91
CA LEU A 80 -37.34 -19.74 -8.68
C LEU A 80 -38.44 -18.75 -8.31
N LYS A 81 -39.14 -18.18 -9.31
CA LYS A 81 -40.24 -17.23 -9.09
C LYS A 81 -41.60 -17.91 -9.03
N PHE A 82 -41.86 -18.88 -9.91
CA PHE A 82 -43.18 -19.53 -9.99
C PHE A 82 -43.39 -20.63 -8.95
N LYS A 83 -42.29 -21.22 -8.44
CA LYS A 83 -42.29 -22.33 -7.48
C LYS A 83 -41.37 -22.02 -6.29
N SER A 84 -41.35 -20.76 -5.84
CA SER A 84 -40.46 -20.30 -4.78
C SER A 84 -40.56 -21.13 -3.50
N GLU A 85 -41.78 -21.50 -3.08
CA GLU A 85 -41.96 -22.31 -1.87
C GLU A 85 -41.31 -23.69 -1.98
N GLU A 86 -41.50 -24.37 -3.12
CA GLU A 86 -40.90 -25.67 -3.38
C GLU A 86 -39.39 -25.58 -3.53
N PHE A 87 -38.91 -24.51 -4.15
CA PHE A 87 -37.49 -24.21 -4.29
C PHE A 87 -36.84 -24.00 -2.93
N LEU A 88 -37.41 -23.19 -2.04
CA LEU A 88 -36.85 -22.90 -0.72
C LEU A 88 -36.90 -24.11 0.22
N LYS A 89 -37.88 -25.01 0.07
CA LYS A 89 -37.89 -26.30 0.79
C LYS A 89 -36.72 -27.18 0.38
N GLU A 90 -36.30 -27.12 -0.88
CA GLU A 90 -35.17 -27.90 -1.40
C GLU A 90 -33.81 -27.20 -1.15
N TYR A 91 -33.77 -25.87 -1.28
CA TYR A 91 -32.61 -25.00 -1.15
C TYR A 91 -32.90 -23.90 -0.11
N PRO A 92 -32.74 -24.18 1.19
CA PRO A 92 -33.11 -23.25 2.26
C PRO A 92 -32.17 -22.04 2.40
N VAL A 93 -31.03 -22.06 1.72
CA VAL A 93 -30.05 -20.97 1.73
C VAL A 93 -29.89 -20.44 0.30
N VAL A 94 -30.14 -19.14 0.14
CA VAL A 94 -29.99 -18.43 -1.14
C VAL A 94 -28.92 -17.36 -0.96
N LEU A 95 -27.88 -17.41 -1.78
CA LEU A 95 -26.81 -16.41 -1.80
C LEU A 95 -27.10 -15.41 -2.94
N SER A 96 -27.05 -14.11 -2.63
CA SER A 96 -27.30 -13.04 -3.59
C SER A 96 -26.59 -11.76 -3.15
N THR A 97 -26.43 -10.81 -4.08
CA THR A 97 -26.01 -9.46 -3.71
C THR A 97 -27.19 -8.68 -3.11
N THR A 98 -26.91 -7.66 -2.31
CA THR A 98 -27.95 -6.83 -1.67
C THR A 98 -28.93 -6.23 -2.69
N TYR A 99 -28.42 -5.83 -3.86
CA TYR A 99 -29.23 -5.31 -4.95
C TYR A 99 -30.18 -6.37 -5.57
N SER A 100 -29.71 -7.61 -5.70
CA SER A 100 -30.44 -8.67 -6.41
C SER A 100 -31.35 -9.51 -5.50
N ALA A 101 -31.20 -9.41 -4.18
CA ALA A 101 -31.89 -10.26 -3.20
C ALA A 101 -33.42 -10.29 -3.40
N LYS A 102 -34.04 -9.14 -3.67
CA LYS A 102 -35.49 -9.04 -3.90
C LYS A 102 -35.97 -9.77 -5.15
N GLY A 103 -35.08 -10.00 -6.11
CA GLY A 103 -35.40 -10.66 -7.38
C GLY A 103 -35.31 -12.19 -7.32
N CYS A 104 -34.82 -12.77 -6.21
CA CYS A 104 -34.50 -14.19 -6.11
C CYS A 104 -35.73 -15.09 -5.97
N ILE A 105 -36.82 -14.60 -5.40
CA ILE A 105 -38.06 -15.35 -5.16
C ILE A 105 -39.29 -14.57 -5.64
N SER A 106 -40.47 -15.17 -5.52
CA SER A 106 -41.75 -14.51 -5.80
C SER A 106 -41.91 -13.23 -4.99
N LYS A 107 -42.59 -12.22 -5.55
CA LYS A 107 -42.89 -10.95 -4.87
C LYS A 107 -43.83 -11.11 -3.68
N ASP A 108 -44.55 -12.23 -3.62
CA ASP A 108 -45.52 -12.53 -2.56
C ASP A 108 -44.90 -13.32 -1.39
N MET A 109 -43.58 -13.57 -1.43
CA MET A 109 -42.85 -14.29 -0.40
C MET A 109 -41.70 -13.45 0.16
N VAL A 110 -41.37 -13.73 1.41
CA VAL A 110 -40.21 -13.19 2.12
C VAL A 110 -39.44 -14.34 2.77
N PHE A 111 -38.16 -14.13 3.00
CA PHE A 111 -37.30 -15.05 3.75
C PHE A 111 -37.54 -14.91 5.25
N ASP A 112 -37.25 -15.96 6.01
CA ASP A 112 -37.28 -15.89 7.48
C ASP A 112 -36.17 -14.97 8.00
N TYR A 113 -34.97 -15.05 7.40
CA TYR A 113 -33.78 -14.28 7.77
C TYR A 113 -33.07 -13.73 6.54
N VAL A 114 -32.53 -12.52 6.66
CA VAL A 114 -31.47 -12.00 5.81
C VAL A 114 -30.20 -11.84 6.65
N ILE A 115 -29.09 -12.39 6.18
CA ILE A 115 -27.77 -12.19 6.78
C ILE A 115 -26.96 -11.36 5.79
N MET A 116 -26.55 -10.15 6.20
CA MET A 116 -25.74 -9.27 5.38
C MET A 116 -24.32 -9.27 5.93
N ASP A 117 -23.40 -9.87 5.20
CA ASP A 117 -21.98 -9.83 5.49
C ASP A 117 -21.34 -8.59 4.85
N GLU A 118 -20.22 -8.13 5.39
CA GLU A 118 -19.49 -6.93 4.94
C GLU A 118 -20.37 -5.67 4.85
N ALA A 119 -21.31 -5.52 5.78
CA ALA A 119 -22.32 -4.46 5.76
C ALA A 119 -21.75 -3.03 5.89
N SER A 120 -20.50 -2.87 6.33
CA SER A 120 -19.79 -1.58 6.30
C SER A 120 -19.42 -1.13 4.88
N GLN A 121 -19.37 -2.06 3.92
CA GLN A 121 -19.16 -1.76 2.50
C GLN A 121 -20.48 -1.65 1.71
N VAL A 122 -21.62 -1.85 2.36
CA VAL A 122 -22.93 -1.80 1.72
C VAL A 122 -23.47 -0.38 1.79
N ASP A 123 -23.88 0.15 0.63
CA ASP A 123 -24.60 1.42 0.55
C ASP A 123 -26.02 1.28 1.15
N ILE A 124 -26.47 2.32 1.86
CA ILE A 124 -27.75 2.36 2.58
C ILE A 124 -28.93 1.95 1.69
N LYS A 125 -28.97 2.38 0.42
CA LYS A 125 -30.08 2.11 -0.51
C LYS A 125 -30.20 0.62 -0.81
N THR A 126 -29.07 -0.04 -1.06
CA THR A 126 -29.07 -1.47 -1.38
C THR A 126 -29.25 -2.35 -0.15
N GLY A 127 -28.71 -1.94 1.00
CA GLY A 127 -28.98 -2.59 2.29
C GLY A 127 -30.46 -2.50 2.69
N ALA A 128 -31.08 -1.33 2.56
CA ALA A 128 -32.51 -1.16 2.81
C ALA A 128 -33.39 -2.01 1.88
N LEU A 129 -32.99 -2.14 0.60
CA LEU A 129 -33.67 -3.04 -0.34
C LEU A 129 -33.58 -4.51 0.13
N ALA A 130 -32.42 -4.94 0.61
CA ALA A 130 -32.21 -6.30 1.13
C ALA A 130 -33.06 -6.56 2.38
N LEU A 131 -33.20 -5.59 3.29
CA LEU A 131 -34.10 -5.71 4.46
C LEU A 131 -35.56 -5.99 4.05
N SER A 132 -36.02 -5.45 2.92
CA SER A 132 -37.40 -5.67 2.45
C SER A 132 -37.70 -7.11 2.03
N CYS A 133 -36.69 -7.99 2.00
CA CYS A 133 -36.82 -9.36 1.53
C CYS A 133 -37.05 -10.37 2.67
N ALA A 134 -36.91 -9.99 3.94
CA ALA A 134 -36.95 -10.93 5.06
C ALA A 134 -37.69 -10.39 6.29
N ILE A 135 -38.08 -11.31 7.18
CA ILE A 135 -38.75 -10.99 8.45
C ILE A 135 -37.73 -10.56 9.52
N ASN A 136 -36.60 -11.27 9.59
CA ASN A 136 -35.52 -10.99 10.54
C ASN A 136 -34.23 -10.64 9.79
N ALA A 137 -33.35 -9.86 10.44
CA ALA A 137 -32.07 -9.45 9.86
C ALA A 137 -30.91 -9.68 10.84
N VAL A 138 -29.77 -10.11 10.29
CA VAL A 138 -28.47 -10.14 10.96
C VAL A 138 -27.52 -9.34 10.09
N ILE A 139 -26.92 -8.30 10.65
CA ILE A 139 -26.04 -7.38 9.94
C ILE A 139 -24.64 -7.57 10.52
N VAL A 140 -23.70 -7.95 9.67
CA VAL A 140 -22.32 -8.28 10.03
C VAL A 140 -21.40 -7.39 9.22
N GLY A 141 -20.45 -6.76 9.89
CA GLY A 141 -19.46 -5.89 9.26
C GLY A 141 -18.59 -5.22 10.32
N ASP A 142 -17.67 -4.38 9.86
CA ASP A 142 -16.72 -3.68 10.72
C ASP A 142 -16.63 -2.22 10.25
N ASP A 143 -17.10 -1.29 11.10
CA ASP A 143 -17.10 0.16 10.83
C ASP A 143 -15.69 0.78 10.95
N LYS A 144 -14.71 0.03 11.46
CA LYS A 144 -13.28 0.40 11.47
C LYS A 144 -12.53 -0.09 10.24
N GLN A 145 -13.19 -0.82 9.33
CA GLN A 145 -12.65 -1.20 8.01
C GLN A 145 -13.24 -0.33 6.89
N LEU A 146 -12.83 -0.58 5.65
CA LEU A 146 -13.18 0.28 4.50
C LEU A 146 -14.71 0.47 4.36
N PRO A 147 -15.19 1.73 4.28
CA PRO A 147 -16.59 2.02 3.98
C PRO A 147 -16.89 1.82 2.48
N ASN A 148 -18.17 1.94 2.11
CA ASN A 148 -18.57 1.98 0.71
C ASN A 148 -17.98 3.22 0.00
N VAL A 149 -17.55 3.05 -1.25
CA VAL A 149 -17.00 4.15 -2.07
C VAL A 149 -18.15 4.93 -2.70
N VAL A 150 -18.25 6.22 -2.38
CA VAL A 150 -19.24 7.14 -2.96
C VAL A 150 -18.56 8.05 -3.97
N SER A 151 -19.05 8.06 -5.21
CA SER A 151 -18.49 8.94 -6.24
C SER A 151 -18.84 10.41 -5.97
N ARG A 152 -18.05 11.36 -6.50
CA ARG A 152 -18.33 12.79 -6.34
C ARG A 152 -19.70 13.19 -6.92
N GLU A 153 -20.07 12.61 -8.06
CA GLU A 153 -21.37 12.86 -8.69
C GLU A 153 -22.53 12.36 -7.82
N GLU A 154 -22.38 11.16 -7.26
CA GLU A 154 -23.36 10.58 -6.34
C GLU A 154 -23.46 11.36 -5.03
N ALA A 155 -22.33 11.80 -4.47
CA ALA A 155 -22.31 12.62 -3.26
C ALA A 155 -23.04 13.97 -3.48
N LEU A 156 -22.87 14.60 -4.65
CA LEU A 156 -23.60 15.83 -4.99
C LEU A 156 -25.11 15.58 -5.07
N ALA A 157 -25.53 14.49 -5.73
CA ALA A 157 -26.93 14.12 -5.84
C ALA A 157 -27.56 13.81 -4.46
N LEU A 158 -26.88 13.02 -3.63
CA LEU A 158 -27.33 12.66 -2.28
C LEU A 158 -27.43 13.88 -1.37
N ASN A 159 -26.46 14.80 -1.44
CA ASN A 159 -26.51 16.05 -0.67
C ASN A 159 -27.69 16.95 -1.10
N ALA A 160 -27.99 17.02 -2.40
CA ALA A 160 -29.15 17.77 -2.89
C ALA A 160 -30.47 17.14 -2.41
N ILE A 161 -30.59 15.81 -2.43
CA ILE A 161 -31.74 15.09 -1.89
C ILE A 161 -31.88 15.36 -0.39
N ARG A 162 -30.79 15.25 0.39
CA ARG A 162 -30.79 15.51 1.83
C ARG A 162 -31.28 16.92 2.15
N ALA A 163 -30.77 17.93 1.44
CA ALA A 163 -31.18 19.32 1.63
C ALA A 163 -32.63 19.59 1.22
N THR A 164 -33.12 18.91 0.18
CA THR A 164 -34.48 19.12 -0.35
C THR A 164 -35.55 18.46 0.52
N TYR A 165 -35.27 17.27 1.05
CA TYR A 165 -36.24 16.45 1.77
C TYR A 165 -35.96 16.39 3.28
N GLU A 166 -35.02 17.19 3.79
CA GLU A 166 -34.63 17.25 5.21
C GLU A 166 -34.35 15.85 5.79
N VAL A 167 -33.62 15.03 5.02
CA VAL A 167 -33.29 13.65 5.42
C VAL A 167 -32.38 13.68 6.64
N ASP A 168 -32.76 12.94 7.68
CA ASP A 168 -31.99 12.79 8.92
C ASP A 168 -30.58 12.24 8.62
N ASP A 169 -29.57 12.73 9.35
CA ASP A 169 -28.16 12.42 9.07
C ASP A 169 -27.84 10.93 9.24
N ARG A 170 -28.61 10.20 10.05
CA ARG A 170 -28.52 8.74 10.19
C ARG A 170 -28.74 7.98 8.87
N TYR A 171 -29.38 8.61 7.88
CA TYR A 171 -29.58 8.06 6.53
C TYR A 171 -28.67 8.71 5.48
N ASN A 172 -27.66 9.47 5.90
CA ASN A 172 -26.73 10.13 5.00
C ASN A 172 -25.75 9.13 4.38
N ALA A 173 -26.11 8.62 3.20
CA ALA A 173 -25.32 7.64 2.45
C ALA A 173 -23.96 8.17 1.93
N VAL A 174 -23.65 9.47 2.12
CA VAL A 174 -22.32 10.02 1.80
C VAL A 174 -21.33 9.77 2.95
N THR A 175 -21.82 9.79 4.20
CA THR A 175 -20.98 9.69 5.40
C THR A 175 -21.15 8.39 6.16
N HIS A 176 -22.25 7.67 5.93
CA HIS A 176 -22.58 6.42 6.62
C HIS A 176 -22.66 5.26 5.64
N SER A 177 -22.05 4.16 6.03
CA SER A 177 -22.37 2.83 5.51
C SER A 177 -23.73 2.34 6.03
N PHE A 178 -24.24 1.26 5.44
CA PHE A 178 -25.45 0.61 5.92
C PHE A 178 -25.32 0.11 7.36
N LEU A 179 -24.16 -0.44 7.75
CA LEU A 179 -23.89 -0.86 9.12
C LEU A 179 -23.98 0.31 10.13
N GLN A 180 -23.32 1.42 9.83
CA GLN A 180 -23.32 2.61 10.71
C GLN A 180 -24.74 3.17 10.83
N SER A 181 -25.45 3.33 9.71
CA SER A 181 -26.84 3.77 9.70
C SER A 181 -27.74 2.87 10.55
N CYS A 182 -27.61 1.54 10.42
CA CYS A 182 -28.40 0.61 11.22
C CYS A 182 -28.10 0.72 12.72
N THR A 183 -26.84 0.91 13.10
CA THR A 183 -26.43 1.05 14.51
C THR A 183 -27.05 2.29 15.15
N GLU A 184 -27.14 3.39 14.41
CA GLU A 184 -27.72 4.64 14.92
C GLU A 184 -29.26 4.68 14.88
N VAL A 185 -29.87 4.00 13.91
CA VAL A 185 -31.33 3.91 13.77
C VAL A 185 -31.90 2.89 14.77
N PHE A 186 -31.28 1.72 14.91
CA PHE A 186 -31.77 0.62 15.73
C PHE A 186 -31.05 0.55 17.09
N GLN A 187 -31.13 1.62 17.88
CA GLN A 187 -30.43 1.75 19.17
C GLN A 187 -30.77 0.67 20.22
N HIS A 188 -31.88 -0.06 20.03
CA HIS A 188 -32.31 -1.14 20.91
C HIS A 188 -31.96 -2.54 20.38
N ALA A 189 -31.39 -2.64 19.17
CA ALA A 189 -30.92 -3.91 18.64
C ALA A 189 -29.64 -4.36 19.38
N PRO A 190 -29.47 -5.65 19.65
CA PRO A 190 -28.24 -6.15 20.25
C PRO A 190 -27.07 -6.00 19.27
N VAL A 191 -25.98 -5.41 19.73
CA VAL A 191 -24.71 -5.27 19.01
C VAL A 191 -23.65 -6.04 19.77
N ILE A 192 -22.91 -6.91 19.07
CA ILE A 192 -21.89 -7.77 19.67
C ILE A 192 -20.59 -7.62 18.87
N LEU A 193 -19.53 -7.18 19.53
CA LEU A 193 -18.18 -7.20 18.98
C LEU A 193 -17.60 -8.61 19.11
N LEU A 194 -17.12 -9.19 18.01
CA LEU A 194 -16.33 -10.42 18.03
C LEU A 194 -14.89 -10.07 18.39
N ARG A 195 -14.48 -10.40 19.61
CA ARG A 195 -13.21 -9.94 20.19
C ARG A 195 -12.01 -10.79 19.81
N GLU A 196 -12.22 -12.07 19.52
CA GLU A 196 -11.13 -13.03 19.30
C GLU A 196 -10.54 -12.88 17.89
N HIS A 197 -9.24 -12.60 17.81
CA HIS A 197 -8.51 -12.41 16.57
C HIS A 197 -7.54 -13.56 16.29
N TYR A 198 -7.78 -14.31 15.22
CA TYR A 198 -7.05 -15.55 14.90
C TYR A 198 -6.04 -15.43 13.75
N ARG A 199 -5.85 -14.25 13.16
CA ARG A 199 -5.09 -14.09 11.91
C ARG A 199 -3.66 -13.59 12.15
N CYS A 200 -3.52 -12.37 12.64
CA CYS A 200 -2.23 -11.70 12.70
C CYS A 200 -1.45 -12.12 13.94
N HIS A 201 -0.13 -12.06 13.86
CA HIS A 201 0.77 -12.13 15.00
C HIS A 201 0.37 -11.06 16.04
N PRO A 202 0.47 -11.34 17.36
CA PRO A 202 0.02 -10.42 18.41
C PRO A 202 0.56 -9.00 18.25
N LYS A 203 1.87 -8.83 18.01
CA LYS A 203 2.50 -7.52 17.76
C LYS A 203 1.89 -6.74 16.59
N ILE A 204 1.39 -7.40 15.55
CA ILE A 204 0.80 -6.75 14.37
C ILE A 204 -0.60 -6.24 14.71
N ILE A 205 -1.48 -7.13 15.19
CA ILE A 205 -2.86 -6.76 15.48
C ILE A 205 -2.95 -5.77 16.65
N GLU A 206 -2.02 -5.82 17.59
CA GLU A 206 -2.05 -4.96 18.78
C GLU A 206 -1.98 -3.47 18.45
N PHE A 207 -1.28 -3.08 17.37
CA PHE A 207 -1.35 -1.70 16.89
C PHE A 207 -2.79 -1.31 16.52
N CYS A 208 -3.44 -2.10 15.67
CA CYS A 208 -4.84 -1.84 15.28
C CYS A 208 -5.77 -1.90 16.49
N ASN A 209 -5.54 -2.84 17.40
CA ASN A 209 -6.34 -3.04 18.61
C ASN A 209 -6.36 -1.77 19.46
N GLN A 210 -5.18 -1.24 19.80
CA GLN A 210 -5.04 -0.02 20.58
C GLN A 210 -5.53 1.22 19.81
N ARG A 211 -5.27 1.29 18.51
CA ARG A 211 -5.52 2.50 17.72
C ARG A 211 -6.97 2.65 17.26
N PHE A 212 -7.66 1.55 16.98
CA PHE A 212 -8.96 1.53 16.28
C PHE A 212 -10.06 0.77 17.02
N TYR A 213 -9.73 -0.13 17.95
CA TYR A 213 -10.69 -1.00 18.65
C TYR A 213 -10.65 -0.86 20.18
N ASP A 214 -10.07 0.23 20.70
CA ASP A 214 -10.01 0.54 22.13
C ASP A 214 -9.43 -0.58 23.03
N GLY A 215 -8.55 -1.42 22.46
CA GLY A 215 -7.96 -2.55 23.18
C GLY A 215 -8.91 -3.73 23.43
N GLU A 216 -10.09 -3.75 22.80
CA GLU A 216 -11.09 -4.79 23.05
C GLU A 216 -10.75 -6.15 22.40
N LEU A 217 -9.93 -6.17 21.35
CA LEU A 217 -9.56 -7.40 20.65
C LEU A 217 -8.60 -8.24 21.51
N VAL A 218 -8.72 -9.57 21.36
CA VAL A 218 -7.89 -10.56 22.02
C VAL A 218 -7.19 -11.39 20.94
N ALA A 219 -5.87 -11.24 20.83
CA ALA A 219 -5.08 -12.07 19.93
C ALA A 219 -5.09 -13.53 20.41
N MET A 220 -5.49 -14.44 19.53
CA MET A 220 -5.53 -15.89 19.76
C MET A 220 -4.35 -16.62 19.12
N THR A 221 -3.48 -15.87 18.43
CA THR A 221 -2.19 -16.30 17.92
C THR A 221 -1.13 -16.16 18.99
N THR A 222 -0.01 -16.87 18.82
CA THR A 222 1.10 -16.87 19.78
C THR A 222 2.26 -16.06 19.24
N ASP A 223 2.91 -15.31 20.13
CA ASP A 223 4.22 -14.73 19.91
C ASP A 223 5.27 -15.71 20.46
N ASN A 224 6.07 -16.31 19.58
CA ASN A 224 7.14 -17.23 19.97
C ASN A 224 8.50 -16.51 20.06
N SER A 225 8.49 -15.18 20.20
CA SER A 225 9.68 -14.32 20.17
C SER A 225 10.41 -14.39 18.83
N GLU A 226 9.66 -14.50 17.73
CA GLU A 226 10.21 -14.35 16.40
C GLU A 226 10.79 -12.95 16.20
N ASP A 227 11.98 -12.88 15.61
CA ASP A 227 12.61 -11.62 15.21
C ASP A 227 11.91 -11.04 13.97
N GLU A 228 12.03 -9.73 13.76
CA GLU A 228 11.61 -9.02 12.53
C GLU A 228 10.11 -9.06 12.16
N VAL A 229 9.20 -9.38 13.10
CA VAL A 229 7.73 -9.33 12.87
C VAL A 229 7.24 -7.99 12.31
N LEU A 230 7.82 -6.89 12.80
CA LEU A 230 7.50 -5.53 12.41
C LEU A 230 8.77 -4.82 11.92
N GLN A 231 8.68 -4.14 10.78
CA GLN A 231 9.82 -3.44 10.21
C GLN A 231 9.38 -2.12 9.58
N VAL A 232 10.21 -1.09 9.71
CA VAL A 232 10.10 0.13 8.91
C VAL A 232 11.41 0.36 8.19
N VAL A 233 11.32 0.58 6.89
CA VAL A 233 12.41 1.03 6.03
C VAL A 233 12.07 2.42 5.52
N ARG A 234 12.84 3.41 5.96
CA ARG A 234 12.67 4.80 5.50
C ARG A 234 13.61 5.05 4.34
N THR A 235 13.11 5.64 3.27
CA THR A 235 13.99 6.20 2.24
C THR A 235 14.87 7.29 2.85
N VAL A 236 15.87 7.73 2.09
CA VAL A 236 16.57 8.97 2.41
C VAL A 236 15.59 10.14 2.44
N GLU A 237 15.94 11.22 3.14
CA GLU A 237 15.14 12.44 3.13
C GLU A 237 14.96 12.96 1.70
N GLY A 238 13.86 13.65 1.43
CA GLY A 238 13.59 14.19 0.11
C GLY A 238 12.14 14.03 -0.32
N ASN A 239 11.80 14.73 -1.39
CA ASN A 239 10.47 14.70 -1.97
C ASN A 239 10.49 13.76 -3.17
N HIS A 240 10.61 12.45 -2.98
CA HIS A 240 10.68 11.46 -4.06
C HIS A 240 9.33 11.17 -4.72
N ALA A 241 8.22 11.42 -4.02
CA ALA A 241 6.87 11.19 -4.53
C ALA A 241 6.42 12.21 -5.57
N ARG A 242 5.71 11.73 -6.60
CA ARG A 242 5.29 12.45 -7.79
C ARG A 242 3.94 11.95 -8.31
N SER A 243 2.87 12.73 -8.11
CA SER A 243 1.51 12.37 -8.54
C SER A 243 1.11 10.94 -8.12
N HIS A 244 1.25 10.63 -6.83
CA HIS A 244 0.92 9.32 -6.25
C HIS A 244 1.74 8.15 -6.80
N PHE A 245 3.00 8.43 -7.08
CA PHE A 245 4.00 7.45 -7.52
C PHE A 245 5.35 7.82 -6.90
N ASN A 246 6.10 6.82 -6.44
CA ASN A 246 7.39 7.01 -5.78
C ASN A 246 8.37 5.91 -6.21
N GLN A 247 9.23 6.22 -7.19
CA GLN A 247 10.23 5.29 -7.71
C GLN A 247 11.24 4.88 -6.63
N ARG A 248 11.61 5.77 -5.71
CA ARG A 248 12.58 5.44 -4.66
C ARG A 248 12.06 4.36 -3.73
N GLU A 249 10.77 4.39 -3.37
CA GLU A 249 10.18 3.29 -2.60
C GLU A 249 10.16 1.97 -3.37
N ILE A 250 9.91 1.99 -4.69
CA ILE A 250 9.96 0.78 -5.53
C ILE A 250 11.37 0.18 -5.50
N ASP A 251 12.40 1.02 -5.69
CA ASP A 251 13.79 0.59 -5.68
C ASP A 251 14.18 -0.01 -4.32
N VAL A 252 13.77 0.62 -3.21
CA VAL A 252 13.98 0.11 -1.85
C VAL A 252 13.29 -1.23 -1.63
N ILE A 253 12.04 -1.38 -2.07
CA ILE A 253 11.29 -2.64 -1.95
C ILE A 253 12.03 -3.76 -2.68
N ILE A 254 12.50 -3.51 -3.91
CA ILE A 254 13.14 -4.53 -4.76
C ILE A 254 14.54 -4.88 -4.27
N GLN A 255 15.34 -3.88 -3.88
CA GLN A 255 16.77 -4.05 -3.63
C GLN A 255 17.09 -4.33 -2.16
N GLU A 256 16.26 -3.86 -1.22
CA GLU A 256 16.52 -3.97 0.22
C GLU A 256 15.49 -4.88 0.91
N VAL A 257 14.19 -4.70 0.67
CA VAL A 257 13.15 -5.39 1.46
C VAL A 257 12.87 -6.81 0.97
N LEU A 258 12.61 -7.01 -0.32
CA LEU A 258 12.26 -8.33 -0.85
C LEU A 258 13.35 -9.39 -0.65
N PRO A 259 14.66 -9.08 -0.75
CA PRO A 259 15.72 -10.03 -0.42
C PRO A 259 15.71 -10.51 1.04
N GLU A 260 15.29 -9.66 1.99
CA GLU A 260 15.14 -10.03 3.41
C GLU A 260 13.89 -10.89 3.69
N CYS A 261 12.98 -10.98 2.72
CA CYS A 261 11.73 -11.74 2.81
C CYS A 261 11.74 -13.03 1.99
N SER A 262 12.92 -13.55 1.59
CA SER A 262 13.05 -14.72 0.71
C SER A 262 12.37 -15.98 1.24
N ASP A 263 12.24 -16.08 2.55
CA ASP A 263 11.75 -17.27 3.25
C ASP A 263 10.23 -17.28 3.42
N ALA A 264 9.54 -16.19 3.06
CA ALA A 264 8.10 -16.08 3.18
C ALA A 264 7.37 -16.90 2.10
N GLU A 265 6.39 -17.71 2.52
CA GLU A 265 5.58 -18.52 1.58
C GLU A 265 4.74 -17.65 0.65
N ASN A 266 4.13 -16.58 1.19
CA ASN A 266 3.32 -15.64 0.43
C ASN A 266 3.57 -14.18 0.85
N ILE A 267 3.95 -13.35 -0.12
CA ILE A 267 4.24 -11.92 0.04
C ILE A 267 3.19 -11.11 -0.72
N GLY A 268 2.53 -10.19 -0.04
CA GLY A 268 1.67 -9.18 -0.65
C GLY A 268 2.27 -7.79 -0.52
N ILE A 269 2.14 -6.97 -1.57
CA ILE A 269 2.53 -5.56 -1.51
C ILE A 269 1.24 -4.72 -1.55
N ILE A 270 1.08 -3.83 -0.58
CA ILE A 270 -0.10 -2.97 -0.45
C ILE A 270 0.32 -1.52 -0.56
N THR A 271 -0.43 -0.73 -1.32
CA THR A 271 -0.20 0.72 -1.45
C THR A 271 -1.53 1.47 -1.57
N PRO A 272 -1.64 2.72 -1.12
CA PRO A 272 -2.88 3.50 -1.29
C PRO A 272 -3.23 3.72 -2.76
N TYR A 273 -2.23 3.77 -3.65
CA TYR A 273 -2.39 4.29 -5.00
C TYR A 273 -2.20 3.23 -6.09
N ARG A 274 -3.15 3.20 -7.03
CA ARG A 274 -3.14 2.23 -8.13
C ARG A 274 -1.91 2.37 -9.03
N SER A 275 -1.47 3.60 -9.32
CA SER A 275 -0.28 3.88 -10.14
C SER A 275 0.99 3.28 -9.54
N GLN A 276 1.13 3.33 -8.21
CA GLN A 276 2.26 2.71 -7.53
C GLN A 276 2.18 1.18 -7.62
N ALA A 277 1.01 0.59 -7.39
CA ALA A 277 0.83 -0.86 -7.47
C ALA A 277 1.16 -1.40 -8.88
N GLU A 278 0.68 -0.74 -9.92
CA GLU A 278 0.97 -1.10 -11.32
C GLU A 278 2.47 -1.03 -11.62
N ALA A 279 3.15 0.04 -11.19
CA ALA A 279 4.59 0.19 -11.41
C ALA A 279 5.44 -0.82 -10.63
N ILE A 280 5.05 -1.15 -9.39
CA ILE A 280 5.73 -2.20 -8.61
C ILE A 280 5.59 -3.55 -9.32
N ASN A 281 4.39 -3.89 -9.80
CA ASN A 281 4.15 -5.13 -10.52
C ASN A 281 4.94 -5.20 -11.83
N GLU A 282 5.02 -4.09 -12.57
CA GLU A 282 5.84 -3.97 -13.78
C GLU A 282 7.32 -4.20 -13.49
N ALA A 283 7.87 -3.52 -12.47
CA ALA A 283 9.27 -3.64 -12.08
C ALA A 283 9.63 -5.06 -11.59
N LEU A 284 8.68 -5.77 -10.97
CA LEU A 284 8.87 -7.14 -10.49
C LEU A 284 8.57 -8.22 -11.52
N GLY A 285 7.82 -7.91 -12.58
CA GLY A 285 7.25 -8.90 -13.48
C GLY A 285 6.28 -9.88 -12.81
N LYS A 286 5.61 -9.46 -11.72
CA LYS A 286 4.68 -10.28 -10.91
C LYS A 286 3.45 -9.46 -10.54
N ASP A 287 2.30 -10.12 -10.33
CA ASP A 287 1.06 -9.48 -9.85
C ASP A 287 0.88 -9.72 -8.35
N ILE A 288 1.70 -9.06 -7.53
CA ILE A 288 1.67 -9.19 -6.06
C ILE A 288 1.36 -7.86 -5.34
N ALA A 289 1.40 -6.73 -6.05
CA ALA A 289 1.07 -5.41 -5.55
C ALA A 289 -0.38 -5.02 -5.90
N SER A 290 -1.12 -4.48 -4.93
CA SER A 290 -2.46 -3.94 -5.18
C SER A 290 -2.83 -2.82 -4.21
N THR A 291 -3.97 -2.18 -4.48
CA THR A 291 -4.56 -1.22 -3.54
C THR A 291 -5.21 -1.93 -2.37
N VAL A 292 -5.34 -1.23 -1.24
CA VAL A 292 -6.00 -1.75 -0.02
C VAL A 292 -7.39 -2.32 -0.33
N HIS A 293 -8.18 -1.59 -1.12
CA HIS A 293 -9.53 -2.00 -1.56
C HIS A 293 -9.56 -3.34 -2.31
N LYS A 294 -8.53 -3.65 -3.11
CA LYS A 294 -8.44 -4.94 -3.83
C LYS A 294 -7.93 -6.08 -2.95
N TYR A 295 -7.25 -5.77 -1.86
CA TYR A 295 -6.73 -6.74 -0.90
C TYR A 295 -7.75 -7.13 0.18
N GLN A 296 -8.93 -6.50 0.22
CA GLN A 296 -9.95 -6.83 1.20
C GLN A 296 -10.39 -8.30 1.07
N GLY A 297 -10.42 -9.00 2.21
CA GLY A 297 -10.71 -10.44 2.27
C GLY A 297 -9.53 -11.35 1.88
N ARG A 298 -8.38 -10.81 1.46
CA ARG A 298 -7.13 -11.55 1.24
C ARG A 298 -6.21 -11.41 2.45
N GLU A 299 -5.23 -12.30 2.55
CA GLU A 299 -4.22 -12.33 3.61
C GLU A 299 -2.92 -12.95 3.06
N CYS A 300 -1.79 -12.44 3.52
CA CYS A 300 -0.46 -12.94 3.18
C CYS A 300 0.35 -13.13 4.47
N ASP A 301 1.35 -14.00 4.44
CA ASP A 301 2.22 -14.18 5.59
C ASP A 301 3.03 -12.92 5.83
N THR A 302 3.62 -12.38 4.75
CA THR A 302 4.32 -11.10 4.76
C THR A 302 3.55 -10.04 3.96
N ILE A 303 3.33 -8.87 4.54
CA ILE A 303 2.84 -7.69 3.84
C ILE A 303 3.91 -6.60 3.83
N ILE A 304 4.14 -6.02 2.66
CA ILE A 304 4.97 -4.82 2.48
C ILE A 304 4.05 -3.66 2.11
N MET A 305 4.03 -2.60 2.91
CA MET A 305 3.25 -1.39 2.64
C MET A 305 4.12 -0.32 2.00
N SER A 306 3.77 0.16 0.80
CA SER A 306 4.39 1.33 0.15
C SER A 306 3.49 2.55 0.36
N MET A 307 3.95 3.51 1.17
CA MET A 307 3.15 4.68 1.57
C MET A 307 3.13 5.80 0.54
N VAL A 308 4.13 5.83 -0.34
CA VAL A 308 4.27 6.72 -1.52
C VAL A 308 4.48 8.18 -1.19
N ASP A 309 3.58 8.80 -0.43
CA ASP A 309 3.54 10.24 -0.23
C ASP A 309 4.76 10.77 0.55
N ASN A 310 5.17 12.01 0.25
CA ASN A 310 6.28 12.69 0.95
C ASN A 310 5.92 13.13 2.38
N SER A 311 4.63 13.10 2.71
CA SER A 311 4.05 13.40 4.02
C SER A 311 2.67 12.73 4.10
N PRO A 312 2.19 12.34 5.30
CA PRO A 312 0.84 11.81 5.47
C PRO A 312 -0.22 12.74 4.85
N THR A 313 -1.16 12.17 4.10
CA THR A 313 -2.33 12.88 3.57
C THR A 313 -3.60 12.34 4.21
N GLU A 314 -4.72 13.04 4.08
CA GLU A 314 -6.03 12.57 4.57
C GLU A 314 -6.39 11.18 4.02
N PHE A 315 -5.98 10.87 2.78
CA PHE A 315 -6.24 9.57 2.16
C PHE A 315 -5.24 8.48 2.59
N SER A 316 -3.94 8.78 2.59
CA SER A 316 -2.91 7.78 2.93
C SER A 316 -2.80 7.50 4.43
N ASP A 317 -3.20 8.46 5.27
CA ASP A 317 -3.25 8.36 6.73
C ASP A 317 -4.65 7.97 7.25
N ASP A 318 -5.59 7.60 6.36
CA ASP A 318 -6.94 7.19 6.74
C ASP A 318 -6.92 5.96 7.67
N ALA A 319 -7.69 6.04 8.76
CA ALA A 319 -7.71 5.03 9.80
C ALA A 319 -8.22 3.67 9.27
N ASN A 320 -9.30 3.69 8.50
CA ASN A 320 -9.95 2.50 7.97
C ASN A 320 -9.04 1.80 6.93
N LEU A 321 -8.39 2.59 6.08
CA LEU A 321 -7.43 2.13 5.07
C LEU A 321 -6.22 1.46 5.73
N LEU A 322 -5.63 2.10 6.74
CA LEU A 322 -4.47 1.54 7.45
C LEU A 322 -4.84 0.29 8.26
N ASN A 323 -5.98 0.31 8.95
CA ASN A 323 -6.46 -0.85 9.69
C ASN A 323 -6.61 -2.07 8.77
N VAL A 324 -7.21 -1.89 7.60
CA VAL A 324 -7.33 -2.96 6.61
C VAL A 324 -5.96 -3.40 6.09
N ALA A 325 -5.06 -2.48 5.74
CA ALA A 325 -3.75 -2.81 5.18
C ALA A 325 -2.86 -3.60 6.16
N ILE A 326 -2.79 -3.15 7.42
CA ILE A 326 -1.98 -3.75 8.48
C ILE A 326 -2.48 -5.16 8.80
N SER A 327 -3.80 -5.31 8.95
CA SER A 327 -4.44 -6.60 9.30
C SER A 327 -4.44 -7.65 8.18
N ARG A 328 -3.83 -7.37 7.02
CA ARG A 328 -3.56 -8.39 5.99
C ARG A 328 -2.32 -9.23 6.26
N ALA A 329 -1.45 -8.77 7.16
CA ALA A 329 -0.20 -9.46 7.51
C ALA A 329 -0.46 -10.52 8.58
N LYS A 330 -0.10 -11.79 8.31
CA LYS A 330 -0.18 -12.84 9.33
C LYS A 330 1.04 -12.85 10.23
N THR A 331 2.24 -12.85 9.67
CA THR A 331 3.48 -13.09 10.43
C THR A 331 4.45 -11.92 10.36
N ARG A 332 4.54 -11.22 9.22
CA ARG A 332 5.47 -10.10 9.05
C ARG A 332 4.82 -8.90 8.38
N LEU A 333 5.05 -7.72 8.93
CA LEU A 333 4.66 -6.44 8.36
C LEU A 333 5.90 -5.56 8.16
N CYS A 334 6.12 -5.13 6.92
CA CYS A 334 7.17 -4.17 6.59
C CYS A 334 6.55 -2.90 5.99
N ILE A 335 6.97 -1.74 6.46
CA ILE A 335 6.53 -0.44 5.95
C ILE A 335 7.68 0.24 5.24
N VAL A 336 7.47 0.60 3.98
CA VAL A 336 8.37 1.43 3.20
C VAL A 336 7.74 2.81 3.06
N THR A 337 8.46 3.82 3.56
CA THR A 337 7.96 5.20 3.61
C THR A 337 9.09 6.19 3.43
N ASN A 338 8.74 7.47 3.28
CA ASN A 338 9.71 8.53 3.02
C ASN A 338 10.60 8.82 4.25
N GLY A 339 11.76 9.42 3.99
CA GLY A 339 12.73 9.81 5.01
C GLY A 339 12.39 11.11 5.76
N ASN A 340 11.41 11.89 5.32
CA ASN A 340 11.10 13.19 5.93
C ASN A 340 10.49 13.03 7.32
N GLU A 341 10.62 14.05 8.16
CA GLU A 341 9.91 14.10 9.43
C GLU A 341 8.39 14.11 9.21
N MET A 342 7.69 13.32 10.03
CA MET A 342 6.24 13.16 9.98
C MET A 342 5.63 13.57 11.32
N SER A 343 4.39 14.05 11.30
CA SER A 343 3.68 14.37 12.54
C SER A 343 3.54 13.12 13.39
N GLN A 344 3.84 13.24 14.69
CA GLN A 344 3.64 12.14 15.64
C GLN A 344 2.16 11.83 15.86
N ASP A 345 1.25 12.75 15.55
CA ASP A 345 -0.19 12.54 15.73
C ASP A 345 -0.86 11.79 14.56
N SER A 346 -0.13 11.62 13.45
CA SER A 346 -0.63 10.88 12.28
C SER A 346 -0.68 9.37 12.58
N ASN A 347 -1.61 8.65 11.94
CA ASN A 347 -1.72 7.20 12.09
C ASN A 347 -0.44 6.48 11.66
N ILE A 348 0.17 6.90 10.55
CA ILE A 348 1.45 6.39 10.06
C ILE A 348 2.58 6.74 11.04
N GLY A 349 2.61 7.97 11.58
CA GLY A 349 3.61 8.39 12.57
C GLY A 349 3.55 7.56 13.86
N GLN A 350 2.33 7.30 14.35
CA GLN A 350 2.08 6.41 15.50
C GLN A 350 2.51 4.97 15.20
N LEU A 351 2.21 4.45 14.00
CA LEU A 351 2.62 3.12 13.58
C LEU A 351 4.15 2.97 13.52
N ILE A 352 4.86 3.94 12.96
CA ILE A 352 6.33 3.94 12.93
C ILE A 352 6.89 3.95 14.37
N SER A 353 6.33 4.80 15.24
CA SER A 353 6.75 4.88 16.65
C SER A 353 6.47 3.59 17.41
N TYR A 354 5.34 2.94 17.12
CA TYR A 354 4.98 1.65 17.69
C TYR A 354 5.95 0.55 17.24
N ILE A 355 6.34 0.53 15.96
CA ILE A 355 7.32 -0.45 15.44
C ILE A 355 8.70 -0.20 16.05
N GLN A 356 9.12 1.06 16.19
CA GLN A 356 10.34 1.44 16.90
C GLN A 356 10.37 0.92 18.33
N TYR A 357 9.26 1.04 19.06
CA TYR A 357 9.17 0.57 20.43
C TYR A 357 9.26 -0.96 20.55
N ASN A 358 8.60 -1.70 19.64
CA ASN A 358 8.51 -3.15 19.73
C ASN A 358 9.76 -3.89 19.21
N ASN A 359 10.40 -3.36 18.16
CA ASN A 359 11.50 -4.04 17.47
C ASN A 359 12.82 -3.26 17.49
N PHE A 360 12.85 -2.05 18.07
CA PHE A 360 14.05 -1.19 18.17
C PHE A 360 14.76 -0.88 16.85
N GLU A 361 14.13 -1.12 15.70
CA GLU A 361 14.77 -0.95 14.40
C GLU A 361 13.89 -0.15 13.43
N VAL A 362 14.39 1.04 13.08
CA VAL A 362 14.00 1.75 11.86
C VAL A 362 15.22 1.78 10.99
N LYS A 363 15.18 1.02 9.90
CA LYS A 363 16.28 0.96 8.94
C LYS A 363 16.17 2.21 8.06
N ALA A 364 17.23 3.02 8.06
CA ALA A 364 17.42 4.00 7.01
C ALA A 364 17.91 3.26 5.76
N SER A 365 17.26 3.50 4.62
CA SER A 365 17.67 2.96 3.34
C SER A 365 19.07 3.44 3.01
N LYS A 366 19.86 2.55 2.38
CA LYS A 366 21.21 2.85 1.91
C LYS A 366 21.21 3.40 0.49
N LEU A 367 20.04 3.40 -0.18
CA LEU A 367 19.89 3.91 -1.54
C LEU A 367 19.89 5.44 -1.55
N HIS A 368 21.01 6.00 -2.00
CA HIS A 368 21.18 7.41 -2.31
C HIS A 368 21.23 7.64 -3.83
N SER A 369 20.71 8.78 -4.26
CA SER A 369 20.83 9.28 -5.63
C SER A 369 21.53 10.63 -5.62
N VAL A 370 22.33 10.89 -6.65
CA VAL A 370 22.93 12.21 -6.89
C VAL A 370 21.85 13.29 -7.02
N PHE A 371 20.64 12.92 -7.49
CA PHE A 371 19.50 13.82 -7.58
C PHE A 371 18.87 14.19 -6.25
N ASP A 372 19.25 13.55 -5.14
CA ASP A 372 18.75 13.94 -3.82
C ASP A 372 19.14 15.41 -3.49
N LEU A 373 20.26 15.90 -4.05
CA LEU A 373 20.71 17.31 -3.98
C LEU A 373 19.74 18.32 -4.63
N LEU A 374 18.77 17.87 -5.42
CA LEU A 374 17.74 18.74 -6.00
C LEU A 374 16.64 19.10 -4.99
N TYR A 375 16.55 18.40 -3.86
CA TYR A 375 15.51 18.62 -2.86
C TYR A 375 15.89 19.69 -1.83
N LYS A 376 14.88 20.37 -1.29
CA LYS A 376 15.03 21.47 -0.32
C LYS A 376 15.79 21.03 0.93
N GLN A 377 15.61 19.79 1.34
CA GLN A 377 16.27 19.18 2.49
C GLN A 377 17.80 19.23 2.38
N TYR A 378 18.35 19.18 1.15
CA TYR A 378 19.79 19.15 0.89
C TYR A 378 20.37 20.52 0.46
N THR A 379 19.75 21.62 0.91
CA THR A 379 20.16 22.97 0.48
C THR A 379 21.61 23.29 0.87
N ALA A 380 22.09 22.83 2.03
CA ALA A 380 23.44 23.10 2.50
C ALA A 380 24.49 22.32 1.68
N GLU A 381 24.23 21.04 1.43
CA GLU A 381 25.04 20.14 0.63
C GLU A 381 25.12 20.60 -0.83
N ARG A 382 23.98 21.10 -1.36
CA ARG A 382 23.93 21.71 -2.68
C ARG A 382 24.85 22.93 -2.78
N PHE A 383 24.79 23.86 -1.81
CA PHE A 383 25.68 25.02 -1.83
C PHE A 383 27.16 24.63 -1.70
N ALA A 384 27.48 23.62 -0.91
CA ALA A 384 28.84 23.08 -0.82
C ALA A 384 29.31 22.44 -2.14
N TYR A 385 28.42 21.75 -2.84
CA TYR A 385 28.68 21.17 -4.17
C TYR A 385 28.94 22.27 -5.21
N GLU A 386 28.04 23.26 -5.32
CA GLU A 386 28.14 24.37 -6.28
C GLU A 386 29.38 25.25 -6.04
N ALA A 387 29.89 25.31 -4.79
CA ALA A 387 31.11 26.05 -4.47
C ALA A 387 32.41 25.37 -4.95
N THR A 388 32.37 24.05 -5.18
CA THR A 388 33.56 23.23 -5.47
C THR A 388 33.60 22.68 -6.90
N HIS A 389 32.49 22.75 -7.64
CA HIS A 389 32.35 22.22 -8.99
C HIS A 389 32.00 23.33 -9.99
N SER A 390 32.75 23.42 -11.09
CA SER A 390 32.45 24.32 -12.20
C SER A 390 31.19 23.89 -12.95
N ALA A 391 30.24 24.80 -13.13
CA ALA A 391 29.00 24.55 -13.86
C ALA A 391 29.29 24.31 -15.36
N VAL A 392 28.83 23.18 -15.87
CA VAL A 392 28.92 22.79 -17.30
C VAL A 392 27.58 23.02 -18.01
N SER A 393 26.50 23.14 -17.22
CA SER A 393 25.15 23.47 -17.64
C SER A 393 24.50 24.50 -16.70
N GLU A 394 23.48 25.21 -17.20
CA GLU A 394 22.57 26.02 -16.38
C GLU A 394 21.69 25.14 -15.46
N HIS A 395 21.53 23.86 -15.79
CA HIS A 395 20.74 22.90 -15.02
C HIS A 395 21.61 22.10 -14.04
N LEU A 396 21.27 22.18 -12.74
CA LEU A 396 22.00 21.45 -11.70
C LEU A 396 21.94 19.92 -11.91
N SER A 397 20.81 19.37 -12.37
CA SER A 397 20.67 17.94 -12.68
C SER A 397 21.70 17.45 -13.68
N GLU A 398 21.99 18.25 -14.71
CA GLU A 398 23.00 17.94 -15.71
C GLU A 398 24.42 18.07 -15.14
N ASN A 399 24.70 19.10 -14.34
CA ASN A 399 26.00 19.23 -13.67
C ASN A 399 26.31 18.02 -12.77
N LEU A 400 25.30 17.50 -12.06
CA LEU A 400 25.41 16.32 -11.22
C LEU A 400 25.68 15.04 -12.04
N VAL A 401 24.96 14.86 -13.16
CA VAL A 401 25.18 13.72 -14.07
C VAL A 401 26.56 13.78 -14.72
N TYR A 402 27.04 14.96 -15.12
CA TYR A 402 28.36 15.13 -15.72
C TYR A 402 29.50 14.71 -14.77
N ASP A 403 29.44 15.14 -13.51
CA ASP A 403 30.45 14.79 -12.51
C ASP A 403 30.46 13.28 -12.25
N LEU A 404 29.28 12.67 -12.14
CA LEU A 404 29.13 11.23 -11.94
C LEU A 404 29.63 10.42 -13.15
N LEU A 405 29.33 10.86 -14.37
CA LEU A 405 29.85 10.27 -15.62
C LEU A 405 31.38 10.33 -15.65
N SER A 406 31.95 11.48 -15.29
CA SER A 406 33.41 11.68 -15.25
C SER A 406 34.08 10.75 -14.24
N LYS A 407 33.50 10.63 -13.03
CA LYS A 407 33.96 9.69 -11.99
C LYS A 407 33.85 8.24 -12.44
N ALA A 408 32.73 7.85 -13.03
CA ALA A 408 32.51 6.48 -13.52
C ALA A 408 33.48 6.10 -14.64
N ILE A 409 33.72 6.99 -15.62
CA ILE A 409 34.70 6.78 -16.71
C ILE A 409 36.12 6.60 -16.14
N ALA A 410 36.52 7.44 -15.18
CA ALA A 410 37.83 7.33 -14.54
C ALA A 410 37.99 6.01 -13.78
N LYS A 411 36.97 5.59 -13.03
CA LYS A 411 36.96 4.36 -12.22
C LYS A 411 36.93 3.09 -13.06
N LEU A 412 36.24 3.12 -14.22
CA LEU A 412 36.24 2.04 -15.20
C LEU A 412 37.54 1.97 -16.03
N GLY A 413 38.46 2.94 -15.88
CA GLY A 413 39.73 2.97 -16.61
C GLY A 413 39.54 3.20 -18.12
N LEU A 414 38.50 3.92 -18.52
CA LEU A 414 38.18 4.19 -19.93
C LEU A 414 38.97 5.41 -20.44
N TYR A 415 40.29 5.26 -20.59
CA TYR A 415 41.22 6.37 -20.89
C TYR A 415 40.96 7.11 -22.21
N ASN A 416 40.29 6.45 -23.17
CA ASN A 416 39.95 7.03 -24.47
C ASN A 416 38.47 7.44 -24.57
N THR A 417 37.79 7.67 -23.45
CA THR A 417 36.38 8.03 -23.42
C THR A 417 36.21 9.41 -22.81
N ASN A 418 35.60 10.33 -23.56
CA ASN A 418 35.33 11.69 -23.10
C ASN A 418 33.83 12.00 -23.25
N VAL A 419 33.38 13.04 -22.54
CA VAL A 419 31.99 13.52 -22.54
C VAL A 419 31.93 14.95 -23.07
N LEU A 420 31.04 15.21 -24.01
CA LEU A 420 30.66 16.56 -24.45
C LEU A 420 29.27 16.90 -23.96
N CYS A 421 29.09 18.13 -23.50
CA CYS A 421 27.78 18.63 -23.05
C CYS A 421 27.08 19.41 -24.17
N HIS A 422 25.75 19.34 -24.20
CA HIS A 422 24.88 20.05 -25.14
C HIS A 422 25.32 19.95 -26.60
N TYR A 423 25.60 18.72 -27.06
CA TYR A 423 26.12 18.50 -28.40
C TYR A 423 25.00 18.62 -29.46
N PRO A 424 25.10 19.52 -30.45
CA PRO A 424 24.03 19.73 -31.43
C PRO A 424 23.71 18.46 -32.22
N LEU A 425 22.42 18.15 -32.37
CA LEU A 425 21.95 16.94 -33.04
C LEU A 425 22.36 16.90 -34.51
N SER A 426 22.31 18.06 -35.19
CA SER A 426 22.80 18.22 -36.57
C SER A 426 24.23 17.77 -36.79
N ARG A 427 25.10 17.83 -35.76
CA ARG A 427 26.51 17.41 -35.84
C ARG A 427 26.72 15.91 -35.65
N LEU A 428 25.67 15.16 -35.29
CA LEU A 428 25.69 13.70 -35.21
C LEU A 428 25.22 13.04 -36.52
N ILE A 429 24.60 13.81 -37.41
CA ILE A 429 24.01 13.31 -38.65
C ILE A 429 25.03 13.41 -39.78
N ALA A 430 25.59 12.26 -40.17
CA ALA A 430 26.50 12.16 -41.30
C ALA A 430 25.75 12.05 -42.64
N ASP A 431 24.62 11.35 -42.67
CA ASP A 431 23.79 11.14 -43.87
C ASP A 431 22.36 11.61 -43.62
N TRP A 432 22.04 12.78 -44.19
CA TRP A 432 20.73 13.40 -44.08
C TRP A 432 19.65 12.71 -44.92
N SER A 433 20.02 11.81 -45.84
CA SER A 433 19.06 11.08 -46.67
C SER A 433 18.22 10.07 -45.89
N LEU A 434 18.69 9.67 -44.69
CA LEU A 434 18.01 8.74 -43.79
C LEU A 434 16.80 9.37 -43.07
N LEU A 435 16.70 10.70 -43.06
CA LEU A 435 15.73 11.47 -42.30
C LEU A 435 14.60 11.97 -43.19
N ASP A 436 13.37 11.96 -42.67
CA ASP A 436 12.24 12.63 -43.31
C ASP A 436 12.26 14.16 -43.10
N ASP A 437 11.41 14.89 -43.80
CA ASP A 437 11.44 16.37 -43.76
C ASP A 437 11.14 16.95 -42.38
N LYS A 438 10.34 16.24 -41.55
CA LYS A 438 10.05 16.68 -40.16
C LYS A 438 11.24 16.43 -39.25
N GLU A 439 11.92 15.29 -39.42
CA GLU A 439 13.12 14.95 -38.66
C GLU A 439 14.30 15.86 -39.01
N LYS A 440 14.46 16.20 -40.29
CA LYS A 440 15.46 17.17 -40.75
C LYS A 440 15.25 18.53 -40.11
N ALA A 441 14.03 19.07 -40.19
CA ALA A 441 13.69 20.37 -39.60
C ALA A 441 13.92 20.39 -38.08
N PHE A 442 13.66 19.27 -37.39
CA PHE A 442 13.93 19.16 -35.96
C PHE A 442 15.42 19.10 -35.63
N ALA A 443 16.21 18.32 -36.38
CA ALA A 443 17.64 18.17 -36.12
C ALA A 443 18.47 19.39 -36.53
N GLU A 444 18.01 20.15 -37.53
CA GLU A 444 18.62 21.43 -37.96
C GLU A 444 18.35 22.57 -36.97
N SER A 445 17.36 22.42 -36.08
CA SER A 445 17.04 23.43 -35.08
C SER A 445 18.25 23.70 -34.17
N PRO A 446 18.65 24.96 -33.96
CA PRO A 446 19.77 25.31 -33.08
C PRO A 446 19.49 24.95 -31.60
N PHE A 447 18.24 24.66 -31.26
CA PHE A 447 17.83 24.23 -29.93
C PHE A 447 17.80 22.70 -29.78
N SER A 448 18.06 21.94 -30.84
CA SER A 448 18.08 20.48 -30.81
C SER A 448 19.50 19.99 -30.53
N HIS A 449 19.73 19.54 -29.31
CA HIS A 449 21.01 19.01 -28.82
C HIS A 449 20.77 17.77 -27.98
N VAL A 450 21.83 17.03 -27.70
CA VAL A 450 21.88 16.00 -26.66
C VAL A 450 22.57 16.56 -25.44
N ASP A 451 22.07 16.27 -24.25
CA ASP A 451 22.66 16.76 -22.99
C ASP A 451 24.09 16.25 -22.81
N PHE A 452 24.33 14.96 -23.02
CA PHE A 452 25.67 14.38 -23.01
C PHE A 452 25.94 13.46 -24.20
N LEU A 453 27.04 13.70 -24.90
CA LEU A 453 27.60 12.78 -25.88
C LEU A 453 28.86 12.13 -25.31
N ILE A 454 28.79 10.82 -25.08
CA ILE A 454 29.96 9.99 -24.77
C ILE A 454 30.59 9.57 -26.08
N TYR A 455 31.89 9.84 -26.25
CA TYR A 455 32.60 9.53 -27.50
C TYR A 455 34.03 9.04 -27.22
N ASN A 456 34.58 8.32 -28.19
CA ASN A 456 35.98 7.92 -28.13
C ASN A 456 36.88 9.10 -28.49
N SER A 457 37.76 9.51 -27.57
CA SER A 457 38.61 10.68 -27.72
C SER A 457 39.70 10.52 -28.79
N LEU A 458 40.08 9.29 -29.14
CA LEU A 458 41.06 8.97 -30.18
C LEU A 458 40.42 8.94 -31.58
N THR A 459 39.32 8.19 -31.74
CA THR A 459 38.67 7.98 -33.04
C THR A 459 37.60 9.02 -33.37
N LYS A 460 37.23 9.84 -32.38
CA LYS A 460 36.09 10.78 -32.42
C LYS A 460 34.74 10.11 -32.70
N LYS A 461 34.66 8.78 -32.61
CA LYS A 461 33.42 8.04 -32.84
C LYS A 461 32.48 8.23 -31.64
N PRO A 462 31.21 8.62 -31.85
CA PRO A 462 30.21 8.64 -30.80
C PRO A 462 29.95 7.22 -30.29
N LEU A 463 29.85 7.08 -28.98
CA LEU A 463 29.56 5.81 -28.31
C LEU A 463 28.10 5.80 -27.85
N HIS A 464 27.70 6.79 -27.06
CA HIS A 464 26.34 6.90 -26.52
C HIS A 464 25.91 8.36 -26.41
N ALA A 465 24.61 8.58 -26.51
CA ALA A 465 23.95 9.84 -26.17
C ALA A 465 23.14 9.65 -24.89
N ILE A 466 23.15 10.63 -23.99
CA ILE A 466 22.37 10.64 -22.75
C ILE A 466 21.55 11.91 -22.69
N GLU A 467 20.27 11.77 -22.36
CA GLU A 467 19.35 12.86 -21.98
C GLU A 467 19.06 12.78 -20.48
N VAL A 468 18.97 13.93 -19.83
CA VAL A 468 18.58 14.08 -18.43
C VAL A 468 17.19 14.71 -18.38
N ASP A 469 16.20 13.85 -18.15
CA ASP A 469 14.81 14.19 -18.25
C ASP A 469 14.26 14.72 -16.90
N GLY A 470 13.82 15.99 -16.92
CA GLY A 470 13.16 16.62 -15.78
C GLY A 470 11.70 16.18 -15.64
N TRP A 471 11.28 15.69 -14.47
CA TRP A 471 9.93 15.13 -14.27
C TRP A 471 8.78 16.09 -14.64
N HIS A 472 8.93 17.40 -14.43
CA HIS A 472 7.90 18.40 -14.78
C HIS A 472 7.64 18.55 -16.29
N PHE A 473 8.52 18.06 -17.15
CA PHE A 473 8.39 18.21 -18.61
C PHE A 473 7.70 17.04 -19.29
N HIS A 474 7.49 15.91 -18.60
CA HIS A 474 7.10 14.63 -19.23
C HIS A 474 5.61 14.26 -19.17
N LYS A 475 4.85 14.74 -18.17
CA LYS A 475 3.41 14.42 -18.03
C LYS A 475 2.54 15.64 -18.35
N GLY A 476 2.10 15.75 -19.62
CA GLY A 476 0.99 16.62 -20.00
C GLY A 476 1.22 17.57 -21.18
N CYS A 477 2.40 17.53 -21.83
CA CYS A 477 2.64 18.34 -23.02
C CYS A 477 2.79 17.43 -24.26
N ASP A 478 1.72 17.29 -25.05
CA ASP A 478 1.72 16.51 -26.31
C ASP A 478 2.90 16.89 -27.24
N SER A 479 3.34 18.15 -27.13
CA SER A 479 4.49 18.66 -27.89
C SER A 479 5.83 18.06 -27.45
N GLN A 480 6.05 17.80 -26.16
CA GLN A 480 7.31 17.26 -25.65
C GLN A 480 7.43 15.77 -25.98
N GLN A 481 6.37 14.98 -25.75
CA GLN A 481 6.33 13.57 -26.15
C GLN A 481 6.51 13.38 -27.66
N SER A 482 5.94 14.27 -28.47
CA SER A 482 6.15 14.26 -29.92
C SER A 482 7.60 14.55 -30.31
N ARG A 483 8.29 15.45 -29.59
CA ARG A 483 9.70 15.77 -29.81
C ARG A 483 10.60 14.62 -29.38
N ASP A 484 10.30 14.00 -28.24
CA ASP A 484 11.05 12.85 -27.73
C ASP A 484 10.93 11.64 -28.65
N ALA A 485 9.71 11.30 -29.08
CA ALA A 485 9.50 10.22 -30.05
C ALA A 485 10.22 10.47 -31.38
N LEU A 486 10.31 11.74 -31.80
CA LEU A 486 11.04 12.11 -33.01
C LEU A 486 12.55 11.99 -32.80
N LYS A 487 13.07 12.39 -31.64
CA LYS A 487 14.49 12.22 -31.27
C LYS A 487 14.87 10.73 -31.21
N ASP A 488 14.04 9.90 -30.59
CA ASP A 488 14.25 8.45 -30.50
C ASP A 488 14.32 7.80 -31.90
N ARG A 489 13.43 8.21 -32.82
CA ARG A 489 13.48 7.76 -34.23
C ARG A 489 14.78 8.17 -34.94
N ILE A 490 15.25 9.40 -34.72
CA ILE A 490 16.52 9.89 -35.28
C ILE A 490 17.68 9.02 -34.78
N PHE A 491 17.78 8.79 -33.48
CA PHE A 491 18.85 7.97 -32.89
C PHE A 491 18.80 6.51 -33.37
N SER A 492 17.59 5.93 -33.50
CA SER A 492 17.40 4.61 -34.08
C SER A 492 17.91 4.53 -35.52
N LYS A 493 17.71 5.57 -36.34
CA LYS A 493 18.19 5.63 -37.73
C LYS A 493 19.69 5.85 -37.84
N LEU A 494 20.28 6.58 -36.88
CA LEU A 494 21.72 6.79 -36.79
C LEU A 494 22.48 5.56 -36.25
N GLY A 495 21.77 4.54 -35.75
CA GLY A 495 22.37 3.37 -35.12
C GLY A 495 23.15 3.72 -33.84
N LEU A 496 22.79 4.83 -33.20
CA LEU A 496 23.41 5.34 -31.97
C LEU A 496 22.39 5.22 -30.83
N ARG A 497 22.80 4.62 -29.72
CA ARG A 497 21.92 4.42 -28.58
C ARG A 497 21.72 5.72 -27.81
N LEU A 498 20.45 6.13 -27.65
CA LEU A 498 20.02 7.22 -26.77
C LEU A 498 19.57 6.63 -25.44
N LEU A 499 20.20 7.06 -24.35
CA LEU A 499 19.86 6.70 -22.98
C LEU A 499 19.14 7.89 -22.34
N ARG A 500 18.11 7.63 -21.54
CA ARG A 500 17.38 8.66 -20.80
C ARG A 500 17.52 8.39 -19.33
N ILE A 501 17.90 9.41 -18.57
CA ILE A 501 18.02 9.39 -17.12
C ILE A 501 16.98 10.36 -16.59
N SER A 502 15.95 9.84 -15.93
CA SER A 502 14.95 10.69 -15.29
C SER A 502 15.48 11.20 -13.95
N THR A 503 15.14 12.44 -13.63
CA THR A 503 15.36 13.02 -12.28
C THR A 503 14.64 12.27 -11.14
N THR A 504 13.75 11.32 -11.45
CA THR A 504 13.14 10.41 -10.48
C THR A 504 13.92 9.11 -10.25
N ASP A 505 14.91 8.83 -11.10
CA ASP A 505 15.67 7.58 -11.03
C ASP A 505 16.68 7.61 -9.87
N THR A 506 16.99 6.43 -9.33
CA THR A 506 18.08 6.28 -8.37
C THR A 506 19.41 6.21 -9.14
N VAL A 507 20.18 7.31 -9.11
CA VAL A 507 21.41 7.47 -9.88
C VAL A 507 22.60 7.66 -8.96
N ASN A 508 23.53 6.71 -8.95
CA ASN A 508 24.77 6.77 -8.18
C ASN A 508 25.94 6.22 -9.01
N GLU A 509 27.15 6.20 -8.44
CA GLU A 509 28.33 5.77 -9.19
C GLU A 509 28.17 4.35 -9.76
N GLU A 510 27.55 3.43 -9.02
CA GLU A 510 27.38 2.05 -9.44
C GLU A 510 26.38 1.91 -10.58
N THR A 511 25.21 2.57 -10.49
CA THR A 511 24.23 2.56 -11.58
C THR A 511 24.78 3.23 -12.83
N MET A 512 25.56 4.31 -12.68
CA MET A 512 26.21 4.99 -13.79
C MET A 512 27.31 4.13 -14.43
N MET A 513 28.12 3.43 -13.62
CA MET A 513 29.08 2.45 -14.12
C MET A 513 28.39 1.32 -14.86
N LYS A 514 27.27 0.79 -14.37
CA LYS A 514 26.48 -0.25 -15.04
C LYS A 514 25.96 0.24 -16.39
N LEU A 515 25.39 1.45 -16.42
CA LEU A 515 24.88 2.10 -17.63
C LEU A 515 25.96 2.29 -18.71
N ILE A 516 27.20 2.59 -18.30
CA ILE A 516 28.36 2.69 -19.21
C ILE A 516 28.95 1.31 -19.58
N SER A 517 28.91 0.34 -18.66
CA SER A 517 29.63 -0.93 -18.77
C SER A 517 28.85 -2.08 -19.41
N GLU A 518 27.51 -2.06 -19.39
CA GLU A 518 26.64 -3.11 -19.96
C GLU A 518 26.95 -3.44 -21.44
N GLU A 519 27.76 -2.64 -22.14
CA GLU A 519 28.20 -2.93 -23.51
C GLU A 519 29.72 -2.94 -23.77
N SER A 520 30.58 -2.77 -22.74
CA SER A 520 32.01 -3.09 -22.91
C SER A 520 32.27 -4.58 -23.24
N LEU A 521 31.25 -5.43 -23.03
CA LEU A 521 31.22 -6.86 -23.37
C LEU A 521 30.77 -7.17 -24.82
N MET A 522 30.16 -6.22 -25.54
CA MET A 522 29.76 -6.41 -26.96
C MET A 522 30.92 -6.23 -27.95
N TYR A 523 32.01 -5.58 -27.54
CA TYR A 523 33.22 -5.39 -28.36
C TYR A 523 34.36 -6.38 -28.02
N LYS A 524 34.08 -7.43 -27.22
CA LYS A 524 35.03 -8.51 -26.88
C LYS A 524 34.73 -9.84 -27.58
N LYS A 525 33.92 -9.87 -28.65
CA LYS A 525 33.78 -11.03 -29.53
C LYS A 525 34.37 -10.77 -30.91
#